data_AF-A0A928D4R7-F1
#
_entry.id   AF-A0A928D4R7-F1
#
_cell.length_a   1.000
_cell.length_b   1.000
_cell.length_c   1.000
_cell.angle_alpha   90.00
_cell.angle_beta   90.00
_cell.angle_gamma   90.00
#
_symmetry.space_group_name_H-M   'P 1'
#
loop_
_entity.id
_entity.type
_entity.pdbx_description
1 polymer ?
#
loop_
_entity_poly.entity_id
_entity_poly.type
_entity_poly.pdbx_seq_one_letter_code
_entity_poly.pdbx_strand_id
1 'polypeptide(L)'
;MSFRRHNFTLIELAVVVAILILLTAVSSVYLGRDRRGSEFERSLRDFQVFCARARAASMQDGLVRKIVFYPEENIFRIEKVESWNESGAVALAEDVEAGNSGYVVLEALESVDDGEESEDVIADELIEERFLSWKFPEKLEVKFALPDFENEEITEESVELWRYNRGGTGRLTHSLNVQRGEEVYNVTISDFTGIVEVRINSGTEERTVW
;
A
#
# COMPACT_ATOMS: atom_id res chain seq x y z
N MET A 1 -17.83 27.69 58.61
CA MET A 1 -16.93 27.10 57.60
C MET A 1 -16.09 28.22 57.02
N SER A 2 -14.83 28.35 57.45
CA SER A 2 -13.92 29.40 56.97
C SER A 2 -13.21 28.90 55.71
N PHE A 3 -13.55 29.45 54.54
CA PHE A 3 -12.78 29.25 53.32
C PHE A 3 -11.46 30.04 53.48
N ARG A 4 -10.36 29.32 53.72
CA ARG A 4 -9.01 29.89 53.63
C ARG A 4 -8.85 30.48 52.23
N ARG A 5 -8.79 31.81 52.13
CA ARG A 5 -8.36 32.48 50.91
C ARG A 5 -6.86 32.25 50.79
N HIS A 6 -6.47 31.32 49.91
CA HIS A 6 -5.07 31.22 49.50
C HIS A 6 -4.76 32.42 48.61
N ASN A 7 -3.81 33.25 49.06
CA ASN A 7 -3.29 34.34 48.23
C ASN A 7 -2.43 33.72 47.14
N PHE A 8 -2.99 33.63 45.95
CA PHE A 8 -2.32 33.11 44.77
C PHE A 8 -1.19 34.05 44.39
N THR A 9 0.04 33.55 44.40
CA THR A 9 1.20 34.39 44.10
C THR A 9 1.43 34.47 42.60
N LEU A 10 2.00 35.58 42.12
CA LEU A 10 2.30 35.77 40.69
C LEU A 10 3.28 34.69 40.18
N ILE A 11 4.18 34.21 41.05
CA ILE A 11 5.09 33.11 40.76
C ILE A 11 4.37 31.76 40.61
N GLU A 12 3.35 31.50 41.44
CA GLU A 12 2.53 30.28 41.37
C GLU A 12 1.72 30.23 40.07
N LEU A 13 1.17 31.37 39.62
CA LEU A 13 0.53 31.49 38.30
C LEU A 13 1.51 31.18 37.17
N ALA A 14 2.71 31.76 37.21
CA ALA A 14 3.73 31.54 36.19
C ALA A 14 4.16 30.07 36.10
N VAL A 15 4.28 29.39 37.24
CA VAL A 15 4.61 27.96 37.30
C VAL A 15 3.48 27.12 36.71
N VAL A 16 2.21 27.40 37.03
CA VAL A 16 1.06 26.67 36.48
C VAL A 16 0.99 26.83 34.96
N VAL A 17 1.16 28.05 34.45
CA VAL A 17 1.17 28.30 32.99
C VAL A 17 2.32 27.55 32.31
N ALA A 18 3.52 27.55 32.88
CA ALA A 18 4.65 26.82 32.34
C ALA A 18 4.39 25.30 32.29
N ILE A 19 3.81 24.73 33.35
CA ILE A 19 3.43 23.31 33.38
C ILE A 19 2.37 23.00 32.33
N LEU A 20 1.34 23.85 32.18
CA LEU A 20 0.29 23.64 31.17
C LEU A 20 0.86 23.68 29.75
N ILE A 21 1.77 24.61 29.44
CA ILE A 21 2.44 24.68 28.13
C ILE A 21 3.23 23.39 27.87
N LEU A 22 4.02 22.93 28.84
CA LEU A 22 4.77 21.68 28.72
C LEU A 22 3.87 20.48 28.49
N LEU A 23 2.78 20.34 29.26
CA LEU A 23 1.82 19.24 29.10
C LEU A 23 1.16 19.27 27.72
N THR A 24 0.76 20.44 27.22
CA THR A 24 0.17 20.57 25.88
C THR A 24 1.17 20.25 24.76
N ALA A 25 2.42 20.69 24.89
CA ALA A 25 3.47 20.40 23.91
C ALA A 25 3.76 18.89 23.82
N VAL A 26 3.89 18.21 24.96
CA VAL A 26 4.07 16.77 25.01
C VAL A 26 2.87 16.04 24.40
N SER A 27 1.64 16.42 24.77
CA SER A 27 0.43 15.81 24.22
C SER A 27 0.34 15.94 22.70
N SER A 28 0.70 17.11 22.13
CA SER A 28 0.69 17.33 20.68
C SER A 28 1.69 16.43 19.94
N VAL A 29 2.86 16.17 20.51
CA VAL A 29 3.87 15.29 19.89
C VAL A 29 3.42 13.83 19.90
N TYR A 30 2.81 13.38 21.01
CA TYR A 30 2.29 12.01 21.11
C TYR A 30 1.11 11.78 20.14
N LEU A 31 0.13 12.68 20.09
CA LEU A 31 -1.01 12.56 19.14
C LEU A 31 -0.57 12.57 17.67
N GLY A 32 0.47 13.36 17.33
CA GLY A 32 1.02 13.38 15.98
C GLY A 32 1.65 12.05 15.56
N ARG A 33 2.25 11.31 16.51
CA ARG A 33 2.87 10.01 16.28
C ARG A 33 1.82 8.92 16.04
N ASP A 34 0.76 8.89 16.85
CA ASP A 34 -0.33 7.90 16.70
C ASP A 34 -1.08 8.07 15.36
N ARG A 35 -1.30 9.32 14.92
CA ARG A 35 -1.98 9.59 13.65
C ARG A 35 -1.21 9.05 12.45
N ARG A 36 0.11 9.25 12.38
CA ARG A 36 0.96 8.74 11.29
C ARG A 36 1.02 7.21 11.28
N GLY A 37 1.01 6.58 12.45
CA GLY A 37 0.91 5.12 12.57
C GLY A 37 -0.38 4.58 11.94
N SER A 38 -1.52 5.17 12.32
CA SER A 38 -2.83 4.77 11.78
C SER A 38 -2.97 5.00 10.26
N GLU A 39 -2.39 6.07 9.72
CA GLU A 39 -2.40 6.35 8.28
C GLU A 39 -1.52 5.35 7.50
N PHE A 40 -0.41 4.91 8.09
CA PHE A 40 0.44 3.89 7.50
C PHE A 40 -0.24 2.51 7.49
N GLU A 41 -0.83 2.07 8.60
CA GLU A 41 -1.59 0.82 8.66
C GLU A 41 -2.76 0.82 7.69
N ARG A 42 -3.45 1.95 7.55
CA ARG A 42 -4.49 2.12 6.53
C ARG A 42 -3.92 1.95 5.12
N SER A 43 -2.76 2.53 4.84
CA SER A 43 -2.11 2.40 3.53
C SER A 43 -1.71 0.95 3.22
N LEU A 44 -1.25 0.20 4.22
CA LEU A 44 -0.99 -1.25 4.07
C LEU A 44 -2.27 -2.03 3.77
N ARG A 45 -3.40 -1.69 4.42
CA ARG A 45 -4.70 -2.31 4.10
C ARG A 45 -5.17 -1.93 2.70
N ASP A 46 -4.99 -0.69 2.29
CA ASP A 46 -5.34 -0.23 0.94
C ASP A 46 -4.49 -0.98 -0.11
N PHE A 47 -3.21 -1.22 0.17
CA PHE A 47 -2.35 -2.07 -0.66
C PHE A 47 -2.85 -3.52 -0.72
N GLN A 48 -3.27 -4.12 0.41
CA GLN A 48 -3.88 -5.46 0.40
C GLN A 48 -5.16 -5.50 -0.44
N VAL A 49 -5.99 -4.46 -0.40
CA VAL A 49 -7.19 -4.35 -1.24
C VAL A 49 -6.81 -4.28 -2.72
N PHE A 50 -5.79 -3.50 -3.07
CA PHE A 50 -5.24 -3.47 -4.43
C PHE A 50 -4.80 -4.86 -4.91
N CYS A 51 -4.05 -5.60 -4.09
CA CYS A 51 -3.64 -6.97 -4.40
C CYS A 51 -4.82 -7.96 -4.47
N ALA A 52 -5.81 -7.80 -3.61
CA ALA A 52 -7.04 -8.60 -3.63
C ALA A 52 -7.85 -8.38 -4.91
N ARG A 53 -7.84 -7.16 -5.47
CA ARG A 53 -8.45 -6.89 -6.79
C ARG A 53 -7.72 -7.63 -7.90
N ALA A 54 -6.39 -7.61 -7.90
CA ALA A 54 -5.59 -8.38 -8.87
C ALA A 54 -5.93 -9.88 -8.80
N ARG A 55 -6.02 -10.42 -7.59
CA ARG A 55 -6.42 -11.81 -7.33
C ARG A 55 -7.81 -12.12 -7.86
N ALA A 56 -8.79 -11.27 -7.54
CA ALA A 56 -10.18 -11.45 -7.98
C ALA A 56 -10.29 -11.39 -9.51
N ALA A 57 -9.60 -10.44 -10.14
CA ALA A 57 -9.55 -10.30 -11.59
C ALA A 57 -8.95 -11.55 -12.24
N SER A 58 -7.86 -12.11 -11.69
CA SER A 58 -7.27 -13.38 -12.16
C SER A 58 -8.19 -14.58 -12.05
N MET A 59 -9.06 -14.63 -11.03
CA MET A 59 -10.09 -15.67 -10.93
C MET A 59 -11.23 -15.47 -11.93
N GLN A 60 -11.56 -14.22 -12.23
CA GLN A 60 -12.71 -13.86 -13.06
C GLN A 60 -12.46 -14.11 -14.54
N ASP A 61 -11.30 -13.73 -15.07
CA ASP A 61 -10.96 -13.89 -16.49
C ASP A 61 -10.07 -15.11 -16.76
N GLY A 62 -9.55 -15.77 -15.72
CA GLY A 62 -8.64 -16.90 -15.85
C GLY A 62 -7.26 -16.51 -16.41
N LEU A 63 -6.85 -15.26 -16.29
CA LEU A 63 -5.52 -14.78 -16.69
C LEU A 63 -4.57 -14.66 -15.50
N VAL A 64 -3.30 -14.97 -15.74
CA VAL A 64 -2.25 -14.78 -14.75
C VAL A 64 -1.95 -13.29 -14.65
N ARG A 65 -1.88 -12.77 -13.42
CA ARG A 65 -1.46 -11.40 -13.13
C ARG A 65 -0.26 -11.40 -12.22
N LYS A 66 0.59 -10.39 -12.35
CA LYS A 66 1.73 -10.15 -11.47
C LYS A 66 1.63 -8.78 -10.83
N ILE A 67 2.09 -8.68 -9.59
CA ILE A 67 2.30 -7.41 -8.90
C ILE A 67 3.76 -7.02 -9.12
N VAL A 68 3.95 -5.86 -9.74
CA VAL A 68 5.27 -5.32 -10.08
C VAL A 68 5.46 -4.00 -9.35
N PHE A 69 6.63 -3.81 -8.76
CA PHE A 69 7.05 -2.57 -8.11
C PHE A 69 8.05 -1.85 -8.99
N TYR A 70 7.82 -0.56 -9.23
CA TYR A 70 8.72 0.33 -9.98
C TYR A 70 9.37 1.30 -8.97
N PRO A 71 10.64 1.08 -8.60
CA PRO A 71 11.30 1.84 -7.54
C PRO A 71 11.45 3.33 -7.86
N GLU A 72 11.75 3.68 -9.11
CA GLU A 72 11.95 5.08 -9.53
C GLU A 72 10.67 5.92 -9.37
N GLU A 73 9.53 5.33 -9.73
CA GLU A 73 8.22 5.97 -9.64
C GLU A 73 7.54 5.78 -8.27
N ASN A 74 8.07 4.87 -7.44
CA ASN A 74 7.44 4.39 -6.21
C ASN A 74 5.96 3.98 -6.43
N ILE A 75 5.73 3.19 -7.49
CA ILE A 75 4.40 2.73 -7.88
C ILE A 75 4.37 1.22 -8.03
N PHE A 76 3.25 0.64 -7.64
CA PHE A 76 2.92 -0.76 -7.82
C PHE A 76 1.93 -0.87 -8.97
N ARG A 77 2.14 -1.82 -9.88
CA ARG A 77 1.22 -2.08 -10.99
C ARG A 77 0.79 -3.54 -11.04
N ILE A 78 -0.44 -3.73 -11.51
CA ILE A 78 -0.99 -5.03 -11.88
C ILE A 78 -0.71 -5.21 -13.37
N GLU A 79 0.16 -6.14 -13.69
CA GLU A 79 0.43 -6.52 -15.06
C GLU A 79 -0.14 -7.88 -15.37
N LYS A 80 -0.62 -8.05 -16.60
CA LYS A 80 -1.04 -9.36 -17.09
C LYS A 80 0.13 -10.10 -17.69
N VAL A 81 0.03 -11.42 -17.66
CA VAL A 81 0.95 -12.30 -18.37
C VAL A 81 0.18 -12.96 -19.50
N GLU A 82 0.27 -12.41 -20.70
CA GLU A 82 -0.51 -12.86 -21.87
C GLU A 82 0.07 -14.12 -22.53
N SER A 83 1.37 -14.36 -22.43
CA SER A 83 2.02 -15.57 -22.96
C SER A 83 2.76 -16.35 -21.87
N TRP A 84 2.23 -17.51 -21.51
CA TRP A 84 2.89 -18.50 -20.67
C TRP A 84 3.83 -19.35 -21.52
N ASN A 85 5.15 -19.29 -21.29
CA ASN A 85 6.04 -20.37 -21.69
C ASN A 85 6.21 -21.33 -20.49
N GLU A 86 6.18 -22.64 -20.74
CA GLU A 86 6.29 -23.68 -19.70
C GLU A 86 7.66 -23.73 -19.00
N SER A 87 8.58 -22.81 -19.34
CA SER A 87 9.95 -22.77 -18.84
C SER A 87 10.19 -21.75 -17.72
N GLY A 88 9.16 -21.02 -17.28
CA GLY A 88 9.27 -20.12 -16.13
C GLY A 88 10.13 -18.87 -16.37
N ALA A 89 10.45 -18.54 -17.62
CA ALA A 89 11.13 -17.31 -17.99
C ALA A 89 10.09 -16.29 -18.46
N VAL A 90 9.99 -15.15 -17.76
CA VAL A 90 9.20 -14.00 -18.22
C VAL A 90 9.93 -13.40 -19.41
N ALA A 91 9.34 -13.54 -20.60
CA ALA A 91 9.67 -12.61 -21.67
C ALA A 91 8.99 -11.29 -21.33
N LEU A 92 9.78 -10.21 -21.19
CA LEU A 92 9.26 -8.86 -21.25
C LEU A 92 8.53 -8.72 -22.58
N ALA A 93 7.26 -8.31 -22.54
CA ALA A 93 6.55 -7.91 -23.73
C ALA A 93 7.14 -6.58 -24.19
N GLU A 94 8.19 -6.64 -25.01
CA GLU A 94 8.41 -5.59 -26.00
C GLU A 94 7.24 -5.67 -26.99
N ASP A 95 6.58 -4.52 -27.18
CA ASP A 95 5.52 -4.22 -28.14
C ASP A 95 4.19 -5.01 -28.01
N VAL A 96 3.26 -4.47 -27.23
CA VAL A 96 1.81 -4.66 -27.49
C VAL A 96 1.15 -3.29 -27.57
N GLU A 97 0.82 -2.90 -28.81
CA GLU A 97 -0.10 -1.80 -29.10
C GLU A 97 -1.40 -1.98 -28.31
N ALA A 98 -1.88 -0.88 -27.74
CA ALA A 98 -3.16 -0.77 -27.04
C ALA A 98 -4.31 -1.32 -27.91
N GLY A 99 -4.63 -2.58 -27.71
CA GLY A 99 -5.58 -3.33 -28.52
C GLY A 99 -6.53 -4.13 -27.64
N ASN A 100 -7.53 -3.44 -27.12
CA ASN A 100 -8.81 -4.01 -26.69
C ASN A 100 -8.74 -5.21 -25.73
N SER A 101 -8.48 -4.95 -24.45
CA SER A 101 -8.71 -5.92 -23.38
C SER A 101 -9.91 -5.50 -22.54
N GLY A 102 -11.09 -6.01 -22.87
CA GLY A 102 -12.27 -5.83 -22.03
C GLY A 102 -12.05 -6.34 -20.61
N TYR A 103 -12.10 -5.42 -19.64
CA TYR A 103 -12.29 -5.75 -18.24
C TYR A 103 -13.65 -5.31 -17.76
N VAL A 104 -14.31 -6.24 -17.07
CA VAL A 104 -15.56 -5.97 -16.37
C VAL A 104 -15.17 -5.30 -15.05
N VAL A 105 -15.39 -3.99 -15.00
CA VAL A 105 -15.45 -3.21 -13.77
C VAL A 105 -16.44 -3.90 -12.82
N LEU A 106 -16.07 -4.05 -11.54
CA LEU A 106 -17.05 -4.36 -10.50
C LEU A 106 -18.03 -3.18 -10.45
N GLU A 107 -19.13 -3.29 -11.19
CA GLU A 107 -20.18 -2.29 -11.30
C GLU A 107 -20.67 -1.90 -9.90
N ALA A 108 -20.26 -0.71 -9.47
CA ALA A 108 -21.12 0.12 -8.64
C ALA A 108 -22.20 0.64 -9.58
N LEU A 109 -23.41 0.09 -9.41
CA LEU A 109 -24.63 0.52 -10.09
C LEU A 109 -24.78 2.05 -10.01
N GLU A 110 -24.84 2.71 -11.16
CA GLU A 110 -25.76 3.81 -11.41
C GLU A 110 -25.99 4.00 -12.93
N SER A 111 -27.23 4.34 -13.25
CA SER A 111 -27.94 4.20 -14.53
C SER A 111 -27.67 5.28 -15.59
N VAL A 112 -27.71 4.85 -16.88
CA VAL A 112 -28.36 5.46 -18.07
C VAL A 112 -28.05 6.93 -18.41
N ASP A 113 -27.46 7.24 -19.58
CA ASP A 113 -28.16 7.62 -20.85
C ASP A 113 -27.16 8.05 -21.94
N ASP A 114 -27.59 7.97 -23.20
CA ASP A 114 -26.88 8.12 -24.46
C ASP A 114 -26.12 9.45 -24.68
N GLY A 115 -24.87 9.32 -25.16
CA GLY A 115 -24.34 10.11 -26.27
C GLY A 115 -23.52 11.35 -25.94
N GLU A 116 -22.23 11.17 -25.65
CA GLU A 116 -21.16 12.14 -25.95
C GLU A 116 -19.80 11.40 -26.03
N GLU A 117 -19.50 10.80 -27.19
CA GLU A 117 -18.19 10.17 -27.48
C GLU A 117 -17.07 11.23 -27.53
N SER A 118 -16.59 11.72 -26.39
CA SER A 118 -15.24 12.31 -26.26
C SER A 118 -14.77 12.56 -24.81
N GLU A 119 -15.67 12.65 -23.82
CA GLU A 119 -15.28 12.78 -22.40
C GLU A 119 -15.31 11.44 -21.65
N ASP A 120 -16.28 10.56 -21.97
CA ASP A 120 -16.46 9.29 -21.26
C ASP A 120 -15.30 8.30 -21.48
N VAL A 121 -14.71 8.27 -22.69
CA VAL A 121 -13.58 7.38 -23.01
C VAL A 121 -12.33 7.77 -22.21
N ILE A 122 -12.10 9.07 -22.00
CA ILE A 122 -10.96 9.56 -21.21
C ILE A 122 -11.19 9.26 -19.72
N ALA A 123 -12.43 9.38 -19.25
CA ALA A 123 -12.79 9.03 -17.88
C ALA A 123 -12.56 7.53 -17.60
N ASP A 124 -12.99 6.66 -18.51
CA ASP A 124 -12.80 5.20 -18.39
C ASP A 124 -11.32 4.79 -18.40
N GLU A 125 -10.52 5.35 -19.31
CA GLU A 125 -9.07 5.07 -19.38
C GLU A 125 -8.34 5.50 -18.09
N LEU A 126 -8.68 6.67 -17.55
CA LEU A 126 -8.13 7.17 -16.27
C LEU A 126 -8.58 6.33 -15.06
N ILE A 127 -9.79 5.77 -15.12
CA ILE A 127 -10.31 4.86 -14.11
C ILE A 127 -9.53 3.54 -14.16
N GLU A 128 -9.30 2.98 -15.35
CA GLU A 128 -8.52 1.76 -15.55
C GLU A 128 -7.08 1.90 -15.03
N GLU A 129 -6.38 2.98 -15.37
CA GLU A 129 -5.02 3.23 -14.87
C GLU A 129 -4.97 3.30 -13.33
N ARG A 130 -5.97 3.92 -12.71
CA ARG A 130 -6.11 3.98 -11.24
C ARG A 130 -6.44 2.63 -10.61
N PHE A 131 -7.05 1.72 -11.34
CA PHE A 131 -7.30 0.35 -10.87
C PHE A 131 -6.06 -0.53 -11.01
N LEU A 132 -5.26 -0.30 -12.04
CA LEU A 132 -4.06 -1.07 -12.34
C LEU A 132 -2.83 -0.59 -11.57
N SER A 133 -2.85 0.61 -11.01
CA SER A 133 -1.72 1.17 -10.28
C SER A 133 -2.06 1.65 -8.87
N TRP A 134 -1.08 1.57 -7.97
CA TRP A 134 -1.22 2.03 -6.60
C TRP A 134 0.12 2.51 -6.05
N LYS A 135 0.11 3.53 -5.18
CA LYS A 135 1.32 4.03 -4.50
C LYS A 135 1.06 4.32 -3.03
N PHE A 136 2.11 4.23 -2.22
CA PHE A 136 2.03 4.72 -0.84
C PHE A 136 1.85 6.24 -0.81
N PRO A 137 1.07 6.79 0.13
CA PRO A 137 1.00 8.23 0.33
C PRO A 137 2.39 8.84 0.60
N GLU A 138 2.79 9.82 -0.20
CA GLU A 138 4.12 10.44 -0.16
C GLU A 138 4.49 11.01 1.22
N LYS A 139 3.49 11.49 1.97
CA LYS A 139 3.63 12.00 3.35
C LYS A 139 4.13 10.98 4.39
N LEU A 140 4.15 9.68 4.06
CA LEU A 140 4.50 8.62 4.99
C LEU A 140 6.01 8.28 5.01
N GLU A 141 6.80 8.88 4.11
CA GLU A 141 8.28 8.71 4.05
C GLU A 141 8.69 7.22 4.14
N VAL A 142 8.05 6.39 3.33
CA VAL A 142 8.23 4.93 3.33
C VAL A 142 9.46 4.56 2.51
N LYS A 143 10.26 3.62 3.02
CA LYS A 143 11.38 3.02 2.29
C LYS A 143 11.07 1.57 1.95
N PHE A 144 11.55 1.13 0.79
CA PHE A 144 11.39 -0.24 0.31
C PHE A 144 12.74 -0.93 0.26
N ALA A 145 12.75 -2.20 0.64
CA ALA A 145 13.89 -3.08 0.47
C ALA A 145 13.39 -4.47 0.09
N LEU A 146 14.20 -5.21 -0.66
CA LEU A 146 13.94 -6.60 -0.97
C LEU A 146 14.86 -7.44 -0.09
N PRO A 147 14.34 -8.30 0.81
CA PRO A 147 15.18 -9.09 1.72
C PRO A 147 16.18 -10.00 1.02
N ASP A 148 15.86 -10.39 -0.22
CA ASP A 148 16.70 -11.26 -1.04
C ASP A 148 17.93 -10.54 -1.60
N PHE A 149 17.97 -9.20 -1.51
CA PHE A 149 19.08 -8.37 -1.96
C PHE A 149 19.87 -7.88 -0.73
N GLU A 150 21.17 -8.14 -0.69
CA GLU A 150 22.05 -7.77 0.44
C GLU A 150 22.22 -6.24 0.52
N ASN A 151 21.28 -5.53 1.14
CA ASN A 151 21.34 -4.08 1.44
C ASN A 151 21.63 -3.15 0.25
N GLU A 152 21.57 -3.64 -0.98
CA GLU A 152 21.68 -2.82 -2.17
C GLU A 152 20.32 -2.16 -2.43
N GLU A 153 20.36 -0.86 -2.72
CA GLU A 153 19.22 -0.10 -3.19
C GLU A 153 18.63 -0.84 -4.41
N ILE A 154 17.30 -0.88 -4.53
CA ILE A 154 16.66 -1.59 -5.64
C ILE A 154 17.05 -0.84 -6.92
N THR A 155 18.00 -1.38 -7.66
CA THR A 155 18.57 -0.78 -8.89
C THR A 155 17.86 -1.27 -10.15
N GLU A 156 16.95 -2.23 -10.02
CA GLU A 156 16.13 -2.72 -11.12
C GLU A 156 15.07 -1.68 -11.49
N GLU A 157 14.84 -1.50 -12.79
CA GLU A 157 13.80 -0.61 -13.34
C GLU A 157 12.40 -1.02 -12.86
N SER A 158 12.19 -2.33 -12.70
CA SER A 158 10.98 -2.91 -12.16
C SER A 158 11.27 -4.26 -11.50
N VAL A 159 10.53 -4.57 -10.44
CA VAL A 159 10.70 -5.79 -9.65
C VAL A 159 9.37 -6.52 -9.56
N GLU A 160 9.33 -7.76 -10.01
CA GLU A 160 8.17 -8.61 -9.81
C GLU A 160 8.15 -9.13 -8.36
N LEU A 161 7.10 -8.77 -7.60
CA LEU A 161 6.98 -9.22 -6.22
C LEU A 161 6.31 -10.58 -6.13
N TRP A 162 5.18 -10.77 -6.80
CA TRP A 162 4.49 -12.07 -6.85
C TRP A 162 3.47 -12.15 -7.98
N ARG A 163 2.95 -13.36 -8.19
CA ARG A 163 1.88 -13.64 -9.17
C ARG A 163 0.63 -14.21 -8.53
N TYR A 164 -0.48 -13.93 -9.19
CA TYR A 164 -1.77 -14.59 -9.03
C TYR A 164 -2.01 -15.55 -10.19
N ASN A 165 -2.17 -16.83 -9.85
CA ASN A 165 -2.58 -17.83 -10.82
C ASN A 165 -4.07 -17.70 -11.15
N ARG A 166 -4.52 -18.42 -12.19
CA ARG A 166 -5.93 -18.44 -12.63
C ARG A 166 -6.93 -18.83 -11.53
N GLY A 167 -6.50 -19.66 -10.58
CA GLY A 167 -7.31 -20.04 -9.41
C GLY A 167 -7.22 -19.07 -8.23
N GLY A 168 -6.51 -17.95 -8.42
CA GLY A 168 -6.22 -16.93 -7.40
C GLY A 168 -5.34 -17.40 -6.24
N THR A 169 -4.60 -18.49 -6.43
CA THR A 169 -3.46 -18.85 -5.58
C THR A 169 -2.28 -17.93 -5.86
N GLY A 170 -1.41 -17.75 -4.87
CA GLY A 170 -0.22 -16.92 -4.98
C GLY A 170 0.98 -17.70 -5.49
N ARG A 171 1.97 -16.99 -6.00
CA ARG A 171 3.34 -17.46 -6.11
C ARG A 171 4.27 -16.30 -5.77
N LEU A 172 4.97 -16.40 -4.65
CA LEU A 172 5.96 -15.42 -4.25
C LEU A 172 7.16 -15.44 -5.21
N THR A 173 7.58 -14.27 -5.67
CA THR A 173 8.83 -14.06 -6.41
C THR A 173 9.85 -13.38 -5.49
N HIS A 174 9.47 -12.24 -4.90
CA HIS A 174 10.22 -11.52 -3.88
C HIS A 174 9.30 -11.03 -2.76
N SER A 175 9.76 -11.13 -1.52
CA SER A 175 9.10 -10.44 -0.41
C SER A 175 9.48 -8.95 -0.39
N LEU A 176 8.61 -8.11 0.16
CA LEU A 176 8.81 -6.68 0.20
C LEU A 176 8.95 -6.22 1.66
N ASN A 177 10.10 -5.65 2.01
CA ASN A 177 10.24 -4.93 3.26
C ASN A 177 9.81 -3.47 3.07
N VAL A 178 8.84 -3.06 3.87
CA VAL A 178 8.32 -1.71 3.95
C VAL A 178 8.77 -1.13 5.29
N GLN A 179 9.65 -0.14 5.27
CA GLN A 179 10.20 0.48 6.47
C GLN A 179 9.54 1.84 6.73
N ARG A 180 9.09 2.05 7.97
CA ARG A 180 8.62 3.34 8.50
C ARG A 180 9.37 3.67 9.79
N GLY A 181 10.30 4.62 9.72
CA GLY A 181 11.18 4.93 10.86
C GLY A 181 12.03 3.72 11.25
N GLU A 182 11.84 3.21 12.46
CA GLU A 182 12.55 2.03 12.99
C GLU A 182 11.80 0.70 12.78
N GLU A 183 10.53 0.77 12.36
CA GLU A 183 9.69 -0.42 12.15
C GLU A 183 9.86 -0.95 10.72
N VAL A 184 10.13 -2.25 10.59
CA VAL A 184 10.21 -2.95 9.29
C VAL A 184 9.06 -3.95 9.19
N TYR A 185 8.26 -3.79 8.14
CA TYR A 185 7.13 -4.64 7.83
C TYR A 185 7.50 -5.52 6.64
N ASN A 186 7.56 -6.84 6.83
CA ASN A 186 7.70 -7.79 5.74
C ASN A 186 6.32 -8.09 5.15
N VAL A 187 6.16 -7.82 3.87
CA VAL A 187 4.95 -8.07 3.10
C VAL A 187 5.23 -9.22 2.14
N THR A 188 4.38 -10.24 2.22
CA THR A 188 4.50 -11.46 1.43
C THR A 188 3.12 -11.93 0.98
N ILE A 189 3.07 -13.02 0.24
CA ILE A 189 1.84 -13.68 -0.19
C ILE A 189 1.85 -15.15 0.22
N SER A 190 0.68 -15.65 0.62
CA SER A 190 0.47 -17.08 0.81
C SER A 190 0.38 -17.79 -0.54
N ASP A 191 1.27 -18.75 -0.82
CA ASP A 191 1.21 -19.53 -2.06
C ASP A 191 -0.10 -20.32 -2.21
N PHE A 192 -0.68 -20.77 -1.09
CA PHE A 192 -1.91 -21.57 -1.12
C PHE A 192 -3.15 -20.71 -1.32
N THR A 193 -3.27 -19.59 -0.60
CA THR A 193 -4.49 -18.78 -0.62
C THR A 193 -4.41 -17.58 -1.55
N GLY A 194 -3.22 -17.11 -1.91
CA GLY A 194 -3.03 -15.83 -2.57
C GLY A 194 -3.33 -14.62 -1.69
N ILE A 195 -3.50 -14.79 -0.38
CA ILE A 195 -3.72 -13.67 0.54
C ILE A 195 -2.38 -13.01 0.86
N VAL A 196 -2.36 -11.67 0.84
CA VAL A 196 -1.20 -10.87 1.24
C VAL A 196 -1.08 -10.87 2.76
N GLU A 197 0.06 -11.31 3.27
CA GLU A 197 0.39 -11.36 4.70
C GLU A 197 1.36 -10.24 5.05
N VAL A 198 1.16 -9.60 6.20
CA VAL A 198 2.06 -8.56 6.70
C VAL A 198 2.57 -8.94 8.09
N ARG A 199 3.89 -8.96 8.25
CA ARG A 199 4.57 -9.30 9.50
C ARG A 199 5.47 -8.16 9.93
N ILE A 200 5.44 -7.81 11.21
CA ILE A 200 6.38 -6.82 11.77
C ILE A 200 7.60 -7.56 12.29
N ASN A 201 8.78 -7.09 11.87
CA ASN A 201 10.04 -7.58 12.36
C ASN A 201 10.63 -6.57 13.37
N SER A 202 10.14 -6.62 14.61
CA SER A 202 10.59 -5.74 15.69
C SER A 202 11.65 -6.44 16.54
N GLY A 203 12.85 -6.65 16.01
CA GLY A 203 14.13 -6.94 16.70
C GLY A 203 14.24 -8.13 17.67
N THR A 204 13.14 -8.71 18.13
CA THR A 204 13.11 -9.78 19.15
C THR A 204 11.80 -10.60 19.09
N GLU A 205 10.77 -10.11 18.39
CA GLU A 205 9.47 -10.79 18.27
C GLU A 205 8.93 -10.60 16.85
N GLU A 206 8.70 -11.70 16.12
CA GLU A 206 7.95 -11.70 14.87
C GLU A 206 6.47 -11.75 15.23
N ARG A 207 5.72 -10.71 14.84
CA ARG A 207 4.27 -10.65 15.04
C ARG A 207 3.58 -10.57 13.70
N THR A 208 2.68 -11.52 13.47
CA THR A 208 1.68 -11.40 12.40
C THR A 208 0.76 -10.26 12.80
N VAL A 209 0.67 -9.25 11.95
CA VAL A 209 -0.20 -8.11 12.24
C VAL A 209 -1.62 -8.49 11.85
N TRP A 210 -1.80 -9.05 10.65
CA TRP A 210 -3.08 -9.48 10.07
C TRP A 210 -2.85 -10.51 8.98
#